data_AF-A0A485KSG5-F1
#
_entry.id   AF-A0A485KSG5-F1
#
_cell.length_a   1.000
_cell.length_b   1.000
_cell.length_c   1.000
_cell.angle_alpha   90.00
_cell.angle_beta   90.00
_cell.angle_gamma   90.00
#
_symmetry.space_group_name_H-M   'P 1'
#
loop_
_entity.id
_entity.type
_entity.pdbx_description
1 polymer ?
#
loop_
_entity_poly.entity_id
_entity_poly.type
_entity_poly.pdbx_seq_one_letter_code
_entity_poly.pdbx_strand_id
1 'polypeptide(L)'
;MGSCISNEAYDAAVLVPVKQPLAVIHSKFASPIPVTLIMKKKLWSWSGDDFSIKDLNTGVPYFKFDGSAFSFRDKKTLLDFKGNPVAIMEEPVLSFTRWQEVFKPDMTKWFDITPRITMFENVLDCEVRDCVTGKKYVLGVQGNWLARKSVVTCNGVPIAKIRSPITYIRDVYYVDIAKGVDMALVVLLCMALDEAVERR
;
A
#
# COMPACT_ATOMS: atom_id res chain seq x y z
N MET A 1 26.57 5.59 -4.08
CA MET A 1 26.37 4.46 -5.02
C MET A 1 25.01 3.75 -4.87
N GLY A 2 24.33 3.78 -3.71
CA GLY A 2 23.04 3.08 -3.53
C GLY A 2 21.81 3.61 -4.32
N SER A 3 21.81 4.89 -4.73
CA SER A 3 20.67 5.49 -5.47
C SER A 3 20.60 5.05 -6.96
N CYS A 4 21.72 4.61 -7.54
CA CYS A 4 21.76 4.18 -8.94
C CYS A 4 21.13 2.79 -9.11
N ILE A 5 21.52 1.84 -8.25
CA ILE A 5 21.02 0.45 -8.28
C ILE A 5 19.51 0.39 -7.97
N SER A 6 19.02 1.27 -7.08
CA SER A 6 17.59 1.28 -6.73
C SER A 6 16.71 1.75 -7.90
N ASN A 7 17.15 2.72 -8.70
CA ASN A 7 16.40 3.15 -9.87
C ASN A 7 16.44 2.12 -11.01
N GLU A 8 17.55 1.41 -11.21
CA GLU A 8 17.65 0.33 -12.20
C GLU A 8 16.62 -0.78 -11.96
N ALA A 9 16.48 -1.23 -10.71
CA ALA A 9 15.47 -2.23 -10.34
C ALA A 9 14.04 -1.75 -10.64
N TYR A 10 13.77 -0.46 -10.42
CA TYR A 10 12.48 0.14 -10.76
C TYR A 10 12.24 0.22 -12.27
N ASP A 11 13.23 0.68 -13.03
CA ASP A 11 13.10 0.88 -14.48
C ASP A 11 12.97 -0.47 -15.22
N ALA A 12 13.69 -1.50 -14.77
CA ALA A 12 13.62 -2.86 -15.32
C ALA A 12 12.37 -3.65 -14.87
N ALA A 13 11.68 -3.22 -13.81
CA ALA A 13 10.55 -3.98 -13.28
C ALA A 13 9.35 -3.99 -14.22
N VAL A 14 8.97 -5.20 -14.62
CA VAL A 14 7.72 -5.51 -15.32
C VAL A 14 6.80 -6.25 -14.34
N LEU A 15 5.57 -5.75 -14.20
CA LEU A 15 4.59 -6.38 -13.32
C LEU A 15 4.19 -7.74 -13.87
N VAL A 16 4.27 -8.77 -13.03
CA VAL A 16 3.96 -10.14 -13.42
C VAL A 16 2.56 -10.48 -12.93
N PRO A 17 1.62 -10.84 -13.82
CA PRO A 17 0.31 -11.34 -13.42
C PRO A 17 0.47 -12.57 -12.52
N VAL A 18 -0.22 -12.58 -11.37
CA VAL A 18 -0.20 -13.75 -10.50
C VAL A 18 -1.13 -14.83 -11.06
N LYS A 19 -0.62 -16.05 -11.21
CA LYS A 19 -1.37 -17.19 -11.77
C LYS A 19 -2.58 -17.58 -10.91
N GLN A 20 -2.43 -17.44 -9.60
CA GLN A 20 -3.49 -17.57 -8.61
C GLN A 20 -3.65 -16.21 -7.95
N PRO A 21 -4.88 -15.72 -7.73
CA PRO A 21 -5.08 -14.45 -7.05
C PRO A 21 -4.35 -14.43 -5.71
N LEU A 22 -3.51 -13.41 -5.49
CA LEU A 22 -2.91 -13.13 -4.18
C LEU A 22 -3.96 -12.36 -3.39
N ALA A 23 -4.80 -13.08 -2.64
CA ALA A 23 -5.92 -12.54 -1.88
C ALA A 23 -5.60 -12.60 -0.39
N VAL A 24 -5.19 -11.47 0.21
CA VAL A 24 -4.80 -11.42 1.63
C VAL A 24 -5.93 -10.87 2.47
N ILE A 25 -6.51 -9.74 2.07
CA ILE A 25 -7.61 -9.10 2.77
C ILE A 25 -8.92 -9.77 2.36
N HIS A 26 -9.20 -9.83 1.06
CA HIS A 26 -10.37 -10.52 0.53
C HIS A 26 -10.24 -10.75 -0.98
N SER A 27 -10.68 -11.92 -1.47
CA SER A 27 -10.63 -12.28 -2.89
C SER A 27 -11.30 -11.28 -3.83
N LYS A 28 -12.41 -10.66 -3.39
CA LYS A 28 -13.11 -9.57 -4.11
C LYS A 28 -12.22 -8.38 -4.50
N PHE A 29 -11.11 -8.16 -3.81
CA PHE A 29 -10.18 -7.07 -4.09
C PHE A 29 -9.04 -7.48 -5.04
N ALA A 30 -8.96 -8.75 -5.42
CA ALA A 30 -8.03 -9.23 -6.43
C ALA A 30 -8.67 -9.12 -7.83
N SER A 31 -8.40 -8.00 -8.52
CA SER A 31 -9.01 -7.73 -9.83
C SER A 31 -8.53 -8.73 -10.90
N PRO A 32 -9.42 -9.21 -11.80
CA PRO A 32 -9.05 -10.09 -12.91
C PRO A 32 -8.30 -9.37 -14.03
N ILE A 33 -8.12 -8.05 -13.93
CA ILE A 33 -7.35 -7.21 -14.85
C ILE A 33 -6.39 -6.32 -14.06
N PRO A 34 -5.28 -5.84 -14.66
CA PRO A 34 -4.44 -4.83 -14.01
C PRO A 34 -5.24 -3.56 -13.70
N VAL A 35 -4.89 -2.91 -12.60
CA VAL A 35 -5.56 -1.70 -12.08
C VAL A 35 -4.49 -0.65 -11.78
N THR A 36 -4.79 0.62 -12.03
CA THR A 36 -3.92 1.71 -11.59
C THR A 36 -4.69 2.57 -10.60
N LEU A 37 -4.26 2.61 -9.35
CA LEU A 37 -4.88 3.43 -8.32
C LEU A 37 -4.22 4.81 -8.22
N ILE A 38 -5.04 5.84 -8.04
CA ILE A 38 -4.61 7.18 -7.65
C ILE A 38 -4.52 7.22 -6.13
N MET A 39 -3.29 7.39 -5.63
CA MET A 39 -3.01 7.59 -4.22
C MET A 39 -2.65 9.06 -3.99
N LYS A 40 -3.09 9.62 -2.87
CA LYS A 40 -2.65 10.94 -2.41
C LYS A 40 -1.69 10.79 -1.23
N LYS A 41 -0.76 11.72 -1.07
CA LYS A 41 -0.04 11.93 0.19
C LYS A 41 -1.01 12.51 1.20
N LYS A 42 -0.76 12.28 2.49
CA LYS A 42 -1.62 12.81 3.56
C LYS A 42 -3.10 12.49 3.36
N LEU A 43 -3.44 11.25 2.99
CA LEU A 43 -4.82 10.75 2.94
C LEU A 43 -5.59 10.87 4.28
N TRP A 44 -5.03 11.54 5.29
CA TRP A 44 -5.64 11.85 6.57
C TRP A 44 -5.70 13.34 6.91
N SER A 45 -4.97 14.21 6.20
CA SER A 45 -4.92 15.66 6.51
C SER A 45 -5.90 16.49 5.69
N TRP A 46 -6.61 15.86 4.75
CA TRP A 46 -7.62 16.52 3.93
C TRP A 46 -8.95 16.44 4.67
N SER A 47 -9.96 17.23 4.35
CA SER A 47 -11.30 17.06 4.92
C SER A 47 -12.30 17.02 3.77
N GLY A 48 -13.30 16.14 3.85
CA GLY A 48 -14.34 15.99 2.81
C GLY A 48 -14.13 14.81 1.85
N ASP A 49 -14.54 14.97 0.59
CA ASP A 49 -14.65 13.92 -0.45
C ASP A 49 -13.29 13.47 -1.03
N ASP A 50 -12.20 14.09 -0.57
CA ASP A 50 -10.86 13.99 -1.15
C ASP A 50 -10.05 12.76 -0.72
N PHE A 51 -10.59 11.90 0.14
CA PHE A 51 -9.96 10.67 0.65
C PHE A 51 -10.19 9.42 -0.21
N SER A 52 -10.85 9.58 -1.35
CA SER A 52 -11.21 8.47 -2.21
C SER A 52 -10.02 8.00 -3.05
N ILE A 53 -9.77 6.69 -3.01
CA ILE A 53 -8.77 6.00 -3.85
C ILE A 53 -9.52 5.44 -5.05
N LYS A 54 -9.18 5.97 -6.22
CA LYS A 54 -9.88 5.72 -7.48
C LYS A 54 -8.97 5.05 -8.49
N ASP A 55 -9.56 4.28 -9.38
CA ASP A 55 -8.89 3.84 -10.59
C ASP A 55 -8.60 5.03 -11.51
N LEU A 56 -7.37 5.13 -12.02
CA LEU A 56 -6.92 6.22 -12.87
C LEU A 56 -7.61 6.22 -14.24
N ASN A 57 -7.90 5.05 -14.80
CA ASN A 57 -8.39 4.92 -16.16
C ASN A 57 -9.92 5.08 -16.24
N THR A 58 -10.62 4.58 -15.21
CA THR A 58 -12.09 4.52 -15.18
C THR A 58 -12.73 5.54 -14.23
N GLY A 59 -11.95 6.09 -13.29
CA GLY A 59 -12.45 6.98 -12.24
C GLY A 59 -13.27 6.28 -11.15
N VAL A 60 -13.43 4.95 -11.22
CA VAL A 60 -14.21 4.18 -10.25
C VAL A 60 -13.54 4.23 -8.88
N PRO A 61 -14.26 4.64 -7.80
CA PRO A 61 -13.74 4.57 -6.44
C PRO A 61 -13.74 3.14 -5.93
N TYR A 62 -12.62 2.70 -5.36
CA TYR A 62 -12.51 1.39 -4.71
C TYR A 62 -12.54 1.51 -3.19
N PHE A 63 -11.78 2.48 -2.66
CA PHE A 63 -11.56 2.63 -1.22
C PHE A 63 -11.60 4.08 -0.79
N LYS A 64 -11.71 4.29 0.52
CA LYS A 64 -11.45 5.57 1.19
C LYS A 64 -10.93 5.30 2.59
N PHE A 65 -10.21 6.24 3.18
CA PHE A 65 -9.90 6.19 4.61
C PHE A 65 -10.95 6.94 5.43
N ASP A 66 -11.21 6.47 6.65
CA ASP A 66 -12.14 7.11 7.57
C ASP A 66 -11.56 8.40 8.16
N GLY A 67 -12.17 9.54 7.80
CA GLY A 67 -11.88 10.89 8.30
C GLY A 67 -12.06 11.12 9.80
N SER A 68 -12.87 10.29 10.47
CA SER A 68 -13.29 10.50 11.85
C SER A 68 -12.38 9.82 12.89
N ALA A 69 -11.64 8.78 12.49
CA ALA A 69 -10.71 8.05 13.34
C ALA A 69 -9.42 8.84 13.66
N PHE A 70 -9.19 9.98 13.00
CA PHE A 70 -7.94 10.74 13.05
C PHE A 70 -7.69 11.55 14.34
N SER A 71 -8.65 11.63 15.27
CA SER A 71 -8.41 12.21 16.60
C SER A 71 -7.52 11.32 17.47
N PHE A 72 -7.50 10.01 17.21
CA PHE A 72 -6.51 9.06 17.72
C PHE A 72 -5.49 8.83 16.61
N ARG A 73 -4.39 9.60 16.61
CA ARG A 73 -3.35 9.63 15.56
C ARG A 73 -2.76 8.26 15.17
N ASP A 74 -3.06 7.23 15.93
CA ASP A 74 -2.49 5.90 15.82
C ASP A 74 -3.41 4.93 15.07
N LYS A 75 -4.71 5.20 14.92
CA LYS A 75 -5.68 4.28 14.27
C LYS A 75 -6.21 4.80 12.95
N LYS A 76 -6.21 3.96 11.90
CA LYS A 76 -6.68 4.31 10.56
C LYS A 76 -7.52 3.19 9.98
N THR A 77 -8.72 3.50 9.54
CA THR A 77 -9.64 2.50 8.98
C THR A 77 -9.72 2.67 7.48
N LEU A 78 -9.32 1.65 6.73
CA LEU A 78 -9.58 1.53 5.30
C LEU A 78 -11.02 1.07 5.13
N LEU A 79 -11.81 1.83 4.37
CA LEU A 79 -13.18 1.54 4.02
C LEU A 79 -13.28 1.18 2.54
N ASP A 80 -14.24 0.33 2.18
CA ASP A 80 -14.66 0.17 0.79
C ASP A 80 -15.46 1.39 0.31
N PHE A 81 -15.72 1.48 -1.00
CA PHE A 81 -16.49 2.59 -1.57
C PHE A 81 -17.92 2.72 -1.01
N LYS A 82 -18.47 1.66 -0.41
CA LYS A 82 -19.79 1.68 0.24
C LYS A 82 -19.71 2.13 1.70
N GLY A 83 -18.50 2.34 2.23
CA GLY A 83 -18.26 2.75 3.61
C GLY A 83 -18.12 1.60 4.60
N ASN A 84 -18.04 0.35 4.15
CA ASN A 84 -17.81 -0.78 5.06
C ASN A 84 -16.33 -0.86 5.44
N PRO A 85 -15.98 -1.13 6.72
CA PRO A 85 -14.61 -1.38 7.11
C PRO A 85 -13.99 -2.59 6.38
N VAL A 86 -12.82 -2.38 5.81
CA VAL A 86 -12.03 -3.39 5.10
C VAL A 86 -10.89 -3.87 5.98
N ALA A 87 -10.13 -2.93 6.54
CA ALA A 87 -9.01 -3.20 7.42
C ALA A 87 -8.79 -2.01 8.35
N ILE A 88 -8.19 -2.27 9.50
CA ILE A 88 -7.80 -1.26 10.47
C ILE A 88 -6.28 -1.34 10.60
N MET A 89 -5.60 -0.21 10.52
CA MET A 89 -4.17 -0.07 10.79
C MET A 89 -3.99 0.65 12.11
N GLU A 90 -3.13 0.13 12.99
CA GLU A 90 -2.76 0.77 14.24
C GLU A 90 -1.24 0.85 14.41
N GLU A 91 -0.73 1.99 14.86
CA GLU A 91 0.64 2.11 15.33
C GLU A 91 0.71 1.83 16.84
N PRO A 92 1.55 0.90 17.30
CA PRO A 92 1.73 0.68 18.72
C PRO A 92 2.34 1.91 19.42
N VAL A 93 1.75 2.30 20.55
CA VAL A 93 2.00 3.55 21.33
C VAL A 93 3.47 3.79 21.76
N LEU A 94 4.37 2.82 21.60
CA LEU A 94 5.79 2.89 21.99
C LEU A 94 6.75 2.37 20.89
N SER A 95 6.32 2.41 19.64
CA SER A 95 7.09 1.91 18.51
C SER A 95 8.19 2.88 18.06
N PHE A 96 9.43 2.68 18.51
CA PHE A 96 10.59 3.37 17.90
C PHE A 96 10.83 2.91 16.45
N THR A 97 10.37 1.70 16.11
CA THR A 97 10.59 1.04 14.81
C THR A 97 9.51 1.36 13.77
N ARG A 98 8.50 2.18 14.10
CA ARG A 98 7.47 2.73 13.18
C ARG A 98 6.72 1.69 12.34
N TRP A 99 6.60 0.48 12.86
CA TRP A 99 5.80 -0.59 12.27
C TRP A 99 4.31 -0.40 12.56
N GLN A 100 3.47 -0.99 11.72
CA GLN A 100 2.02 -0.89 11.77
C GLN A 100 1.43 -2.30 11.94
N GLU A 101 0.46 -2.43 12.83
CA GLU A 101 -0.36 -3.63 12.96
C GLU A 101 -1.60 -3.48 12.08
N VAL A 102 -1.91 -4.52 11.30
CA VAL A 102 -3.13 -4.57 10.50
C VAL A 102 -4.11 -5.54 11.16
N PHE A 103 -5.34 -5.09 11.32
CA PHE A 103 -6.45 -5.82 11.93
C PHE A 103 -7.63 -5.96 10.98
N LYS A 104 -8.40 -7.01 11.23
CA LYS A 104 -9.75 -7.17 10.70
C LYS A 104 -10.71 -6.11 11.26
N PRO A 105 -11.88 -5.92 10.62
CA PRO A 105 -12.95 -5.09 11.19
C PRO A 105 -13.39 -5.47 12.61
N ASP A 106 -13.24 -6.74 13.00
CA ASP A 106 -13.53 -7.25 14.35
C ASP A 106 -12.38 -7.06 15.36
N MET A 107 -11.34 -6.30 14.99
CA MET A 107 -10.11 -6.06 15.76
C MET A 107 -9.24 -7.31 15.99
N THR A 108 -9.47 -8.41 15.28
CA THR A 108 -8.53 -9.53 15.26
C THR A 108 -7.31 -9.17 14.42
N LYS A 109 -6.10 -9.36 14.99
CA LYS A 109 -4.84 -9.10 14.30
C LYS A 109 -4.68 -9.97 13.05
N TRP A 110 -4.25 -9.37 11.95
CA TRP A 110 -4.05 -10.01 10.65
C TRP A 110 -2.56 -10.23 10.36
N PHE A 111 -1.76 -9.17 10.32
CA PHE A 111 -0.33 -9.19 10.06
C PHE A 111 0.30 -7.84 10.40
N ASP A 112 1.63 -7.79 10.31
CA ASP A 112 2.44 -6.61 10.62
C ASP A 112 3.10 -6.06 9.36
N ILE A 113 3.22 -4.74 9.28
CA ILE A 113 3.95 -4.05 8.22
C ILE A 113 5.09 -3.27 8.88
N THR A 114 6.33 -3.68 8.63
CA THR A 114 7.52 -3.01 9.17
C THR A 114 8.30 -2.32 8.04
N PRO A 115 7.97 -1.06 7.71
CA PRO A 115 8.71 -0.29 6.74
C PRO A 115 10.00 0.29 7.34
N ARG A 116 11.12 0.15 6.63
CA ARG A 116 12.38 0.85 6.92
C ARG A 116 12.80 1.65 5.70
N ILE A 117 12.34 2.89 5.66
CA ILE A 117 12.58 3.82 4.56
C ILE A 117 13.62 4.84 4.99
N THR A 118 14.76 4.86 4.31
CA THR A 118 15.88 5.79 4.51
C THR A 118 16.32 6.40 3.18
N MET A 119 17.27 7.34 3.20
CA MET A 119 17.84 7.91 1.96
C MET A 119 18.65 6.88 1.15
N PHE A 120 19.13 5.81 1.80
CA PHE A 120 20.03 4.81 1.18
C PHE A 120 19.40 3.44 1.00
N GLU A 121 18.40 3.13 1.82
CA GLU A 121 17.81 1.80 1.95
C GLU A 121 16.30 1.93 2.08
N ASN A 122 15.56 1.21 1.24
CA ASN A 122 14.11 1.08 1.32
C ASN A 122 13.80 -0.41 1.50
N VAL A 123 13.49 -0.82 2.73
CA VAL A 123 13.09 -2.18 3.06
C VAL A 123 11.66 -2.18 3.55
N LEU A 124 10.96 -3.25 3.21
CA LEU A 124 9.66 -3.59 3.73
C LEU A 124 9.76 -5.02 4.23
N ASP A 125 9.43 -5.23 5.49
CA ASP A 125 9.31 -6.55 6.10
C ASP A 125 7.84 -6.77 6.47
N CYS A 126 7.19 -7.68 5.75
CA CYS A 126 5.78 -7.98 5.90
C CYS A 126 5.51 -9.42 5.41
N GLU A 127 5.13 -10.29 6.34
CA GLU A 127 4.66 -11.65 6.03
C GLU A 127 3.14 -11.67 6.06
N VAL A 128 2.53 -12.13 4.97
CA VAL A 128 1.08 -12.23 4.82
C VAL A 128 0.65 -13.64 4.48
N ARG A 129 -0.60 -13.97 4.81
CA ARG A 129 -1.22 -15.24 4.47
C ARG A 129 -2.39 -14.99 3.53
N ASP A 130 -2.41 -15.73 2.43
CA ASP A 130 -3.53 -15.71 1.51
C ASP A 130 -4.76 -16.36 2.17
N CYS A 131 -5.90 -15.67 2.13
CA CYS A 131 -7.11 -16.04 2.83
C CYS A 131 -7.89 -17.18 2.15
N VAL A 132 -7.56 -17.51 0.90
CA VAL A 132 -8.21 -18.60 0.13
C VAL A 132 -7.38 -19.87 0.22
N THR A 133 -6.08 -19.78 -0.04
CA THR A 133 -5.16 -20.92 -0.13
C THR A 133 -4.47 -21.21 1.20
N GLY A 134 -4.42 -20.25 2.12
CA GLY A 134 -3.67 -20.35 3.37
C GLY A 134 -2.15 -20.30 3.19
N LYS A 135 -1.65 -20.03 1.98
CA LYS A 135 -0.21 -19.96 1.69
C LYS A 135 0.40 -18.65 2.22
N LYS A 136 1.63 -18.74 2.74
CA LYS A 136 2.40 -17.60 3.22
C LYS A 136 3.20 -16.94 2.09
N TYR A 137 3.31 -15.62 2.16
CA TYR A 137 4.05 -14.79 1.22
C TYR A 137 4.82 -13.72 1.98
N VAL A 138 6.02 -13.41 1.51
CA VAL A 138 6.85 -12.32 2.02
C VAL A 138 6.80 -11.17 1.04
N LEU A 139 6.40 -10.00 1.53
CA LEU A 139 6.31 -8.78 0.74
C LEU A 139 7.56 -7.94 0.97
N GLY A 140 8.06 -7.35 -0.10
CA GLY A 140 9.24 -6.49 -0.08
C GLY A 140 9.03 -5.24 -0.93
N VAL A 141 9.91 -4.26 -0.77
CA VAL A 141 9.94 -3.06 -1.60
C VAL A 141 11.34 -2.89 -2.18
N GLN A 142 11.39 -2.45 -3.44
CA GLN A 142 12.61 -2.08 -4.14
C GLN A 142 12.46 -0.67 -4.71
N GLY A 143 13.57 0.00 -4.98
CA GLY A 143 13.58 1.35 -5.54
C GLY A 143 13.69 2.46 -4.50
N ASN A 144 13.25 3.66 -4.89
CA ASN A 144 13.30 4.87 -4.09
C ASN A 144 11.89 5.38 -3.78
N TRP A 145 11.43 5.12 -2.55
CA TRP A 145 10.08 5.49 -2.12
C TRP A 145 9.89 7.01 -2.05
N LEU A 146 10.92 7.75 -1.62
CA LEU A 146 10.90 9.21 -1.52
C LEU A 146 10.73 9.87 -2.90
N ALA A 147 11.36 9.31 -3.93
CA ALA A 147 11.21 9.74 -5.32
C ALA A 147 9.96 9.17 -6.00
N ARG A 148 9.14 8.37 -5.28
CA ARG A 148 7.99 7.64 -5.83
C ARG A 148 8.38 6.82 -7.07
N LYS A 149 9.51 6.12 -6.99
CA LYS A 149 10.01 5.19 -7.98
C LYS A 149 10.29 3.87 -7.29
N SER A 150 9.22 3.15 -6.95
CA SER A 150 9.31 1.93 -6.16
C SER A 150 8.51 0.79 -6.74
N VAL A 151 8.89 -0.42 -6.37
CA VAL A 151 8.24 -1.66 -6.78
C VAL A 151 7.96 -2.46 -5.53
N VAL A 152 6.70 -2.87 -5.35
CA VAL A 152 6.32 -3.85 -4.33
C VAL A 152 6.48 -5.23 -4.95
N THR A 153 7.12 -6.12 -4.21
CA THR A 153 7.40 -7.48 -4.61
C THR A 153 6.71 -8.46 -3.66
N CYS A 154 6.33 -9.62 -4.18
CA CYS A 154 5.83 -10.76 -3.41
C CYS A 154 6.75 -11.95 -3.71
N ASN A 155 7.45 -12.46 -2.70
CA ASN A 155 8.52 -13.44 -2.83
C ASN A 155 9.53 -13.06 -3.94
N GLY A 156 9.89 -11.77 -4.02
CA GLY A 156 10.80 -11.23 -5.03
C GLY A 156 10.19 -10.95 -6.41
N VAL A 157 8.93 -11.33 -6.66
CA VAL A 157 8.23 -11.08 -7.92
C VAL A 157 7.53 -9.71 -7.88
N PRO A 158 7.75 -8.80 -8.86
CA PRO A 158 7.05 -7.51 -8.93
C PRO A 158 5.52 -7.66 -9.08
N ILE A 159 4.77 -7.12 -8.10
CA ILE A 159 3.29 -7.18 -8.06
C ILE A 159 2.62 -5.81 -8.12
N ALA A 160 3.32 -4.75 -7.72
CA ALA A 160 2.85 -3.38 -7.91
C ALA A 160 4.00 -2.41 -8.16
N LYS A 161 3.76 -1.36 -8.94
CA LYS A 161 4.75 -0.35 -9.32
C LYS A 161 4.22 1.04 -8.98
N ILE A 162 5.01 1.79 -8.23
CA ILE A 162 4.68 3.11 -7.72
C ILE A 162 5.43 4.15 -8.53
N ARG A 163 4.68 5.10 -9.10
CA ARG A 163 5.22 6.17 -9.95
C ARG A 163 4.62 7.52 -9.60
N SER A 164 5.47 8.56 -9.53
CA SER A 164 4.97 9.94 -9.53
C SER A 164 4.48 10.32 -10.93
N PRO A 165 3.37 11.06 -11.06
CA PRO A 165 3.12 11.82 -12.27
C PRO A 165 4.22 12.86 -12.48
N ILE A 166 4.45 13.24 -13.73
CA ILE A 166 5.35 14.34 -14.12
C ILE A 166 4.75 15.72 -13.76
N THR A 167 3.44 15.77 -13.47
CA THR A 167 2.69 17.01 -13.23
C THR A 167 2.97 17.66 -11.87
N TYR A 168 2.63 18.95 -11.74
CA TYR A 168 2.88 19.81 -10.57
C TYR A 168 2.06 19.47 -9.30
N ILE A 169 1.22 18.43 -9.32
CA ILE A 169 0.43 18.04 -8.14
C ILE A 169 1.35 17.28 -7.17
N ARG A 170 1.95 18.01 -6.23
CA ARG A 170 3.00 17.54 -5.30
C ARG A 170 2.62 16.35 -4.41
N ASP A 171 1.33 16.05 -4.34
CA ASP A 171 0.75 15.11 -3.38
C ASP A 171 -0.01 13.94 -4.03
N VAL A 172 0.11 13.70 -5.33
CA VAL A 172 -0.50 12.53 -5.98
C VAL A 172 0.58 11.59 -6.50
N TYR A 173 0.37 10.29 -6.36
CA TYR A 173 1.14 9.26 -7.05
C TYR A 173 0.23 8.14 -7.55
N TYR A 174 0.73 7.37 -8.50
CA TYR A 174 0.00 6.24 -9.07
C TYR A 174 0.62 4.93 -8.63
N VAL A 175 -0.25 3.95 -8.41
CA VAL A 175 0.13 2.58 -8.09
C VAL A 175 -0.46 1.66 -9.13
N ASP A 176 0.38 1.18 -10.03
CA ASP A 176 0.00 0.15 -11.00
C ASP A 176 0.05 -1.20 -10.29
N ILE A 177 -1.03 -1.97 -10.33
CA ILE A 177 -1.23 -3.22 -9.61
C ILE A 177 -1.43 -4.34 -10.64
N ALA A 178 -0.65 -5.41 -10.51
CA ALA A 178 -0.75 -6.55 -11.41
C ALA A 178 -2.12 -7.24 -11.29
N LYS A 179 -2.55 -7.87 -12.38
CA LYS A 179 -3.74 -8.73 -12.40
C LYS A 179 -3.65 -9.77 -11.27
N GLY A 180 -4.76 -9.93 -10.53
CA GLY A 180 -4.95 -10.93 -9.48
C GLY A 180 -4.33 -10.55 -8.14
N VAL A 181 -3.79 -9.35 -7.98
CA VAL A 181 -3.24 -8.89 -6.70
C VAL A 181 -4.31 -8.14 -5.91
N ASP A 182 -4.43 -8.45 -4.62
CA ASP A 182 -5.33 -7.75 -3.70
C ASP A 182 -4.99 -6.26 -3.60
N MET A 183 -5.87 -5.43 -4.14
CA MET A 183 -5.69 -3.98 -4.16
C MET A 183 -5.71 -3.37 -2.75
N ALA A 184 -6.50 -3.92 -1.82
CA ALA A 184 -6.57 -3.41 -0.46
C ALA A 184 -5.24 -3.63 0.27
N LEU A 185 -4.61 -4.79 0.09
CA LEU A 185 -3.27 -5.06 0.60
C LEU A 185 -2.26 -4.02 0.11
N VAL A 186 -2.23 -3.76 -1.20
CA VAL A 186 -1.28 -2.79 -1.78
C VAL A 186 -1.52 -1.39 -1.24
N VAL A 187 -2.78 -0.98 -1.07
CA VAL A 187 -3.13 0.31 -0.45
C VAL A 187 -2.61 0.42 0.99
N LEU A 188 -2.77 -0.62 1.80
CA LEU A 188 -2.27 -0.65 3.18
C LEU A 188 -0.74 -0.57 3.25
N LEU A 189 -0.03 -1.25 2.33
CA LEU A 189 1.43 -1.14 2.23
C LEU A 189 1.87 0.27 1.88
N CYS A 190 1.24 0.89 0.88
CA CYS A 190 1.54 2.26 0.49
C CYS A 190 1.28 3.25 1.64
N MET A 191 0.21 3.04 2.39
CA MET A 191 -0.12 3.84 3.57
C MET A 191 0.96 3.72 4.66
N ALA A 192 1.37 2.50 5.01
CA ALA A 192 2.41 2.27 6.01
C ALA A 192 3.75 2.90 5.59
N LEU A 193 4.11 2.78 4.31
CA LEU A 193 5.33 3.37 3.75
C LEU A 193 5.28 4.92 3.76
N ASP A 194 4.11 5.52 3.54
CA ASP A 194 3.94 6.98 3.65
C ASP A 194 4.09 7.46 5.09
N GLU A 195 3.49 6.78 6.06
CA GLU A 195 3.65 7.12 7.49
C GLU A 195 5.10 7.04 7.97
N ALA A 196 5.83 6.02 7.52
CA ALA A 196 7.23 5.85 7.88
C ALA A 196 8.11 7.06 7.48
N VAL A 197 7.73 7.75 6.40
CA VAL A 197 8.42 8.95 5.89
C VAL A 197 7.89 10.24 6.52
N GLU A 198 6.57 10.41 6.65
CA GLU A 198 5.99 11.68 7.10
C GLU A 198 6.33 12.03 8.55
N ARG A 199 6.57 11.04 9.41
CA ARG A 199 6.99 11.26 10.80
C ARG A 199 8.52 11.38 10.98
N ARG A 200 9.30 11.49 9.90
CA ARG A 200 10.76 11.77 9.98
C ARG A 200 11.07 13.22 10.30
#